data_AF-A0A516SKY6-F1
#
_entry.id   AF-A0A516SKY6-F1
#
_cell.length_a   1.000
_cell.length_b   1.000
_cell.length_c   1.000
_cell.angle_alpha   90.00
_cell.angle_beta   90.00
_cell.angle_gamma   90.00
#
_symmetry.space_group_name_H-M   'P 1'
#
loop_
_entity.id
_entity.type
_entity.pdbx_description
1 polymer ?
#
loop_
_entity_poly.entity_id
_entity_poly.type
_entity_poly.pdbx_seq_one_letter_code
_entity_poly.pdbx_strand_id
1 'polypeptide(L)' 'MERILAGLAEASVPAVHLGVDPRNVRALGWYGRFGFTELFRQPGCVWMGKQLR' A
#
# COMPACT_ATOMS: atom_id res chain seq x y z
N MET A 1 6.83 5.91 6.95
CA MET A 1 5.65 5.09 6.62
C MET A 1 4.75 4.95 7.84
N GLU A 2 5.24 4.37 8.93
CA GLU A 2 4.50 4.18 10.19
C GLU A 2 3.73 5.43 10.63
N ARG A 3 4.39 6.59 10.71
CA ARG A 3 3.75 7.86 11.09
C ARG A 3 2.56 8.24 10.20
N ILE A 4 2.66 7.98 8.89
CA ILE A 4 1.57 8.30 7.94
C ILE A 4 0.40 7.34 8.16
N LEU A 5 0.67 6.04 8.29
CA LEU A 5 -0.36 5.04 8.54
C LEU A 5 -1.07 5.26 9.88
N ALA A 6 -0.32 5.61 10.93
CA ALA A 6 -0.85 5.98 12.23
C ALA A 6 -1.78 7.20 12.14
N GLY A 7 -1.33 8.27 11.47
CA GLY A 7 -2.16 9.46 11.29
C GLY A 7 -3.46 9.20 10.50
N LEU A 8 -3.41 8.31 9.50
CA LEU A 8 -4.62 7.90 8.77
C LEU A 8 -5.56 7.07 9.65
N ALA A 9 -5.03 6.17 10.48
CA ALA A 9 -5.82 5.38 11.42
C ALA A 9 -6.47 6.27 12.50
N GLU A 10 -5.73 7.24 13.06
CA GLU A 10 -6.26 8.25 13.99
C GLU A 10 -7.39 9.06 13.37
N ALA A 11 -7.30 9.36 12.07
CA ALA A 11 -8.37 9.99 11.30
C ALA A 11 -9.53 9.02 10.90
N SER A 12 -9.59 7.81 11.49
CA SER A 12 -10.61 6.79 11.21
C SER A 12 -10.69 6.35 9.74
N VAL A 13 -9.61 6.51 8.97
CA VAL A 13 -9.54 5.99 7.60
C VAL A 13 -9.49 4.46 7.66
N PRO A 14 -10.41 3.74 6.99
CA PRO A 14 -10.50 2.29 7.14
C PRO A 14 -9.36 1.54 6.44
N ALA A 15 -8.90 2.07 5.31
CA ALA A 15 -7.87 1.46 4.47
C ALA A 15 -7.23 2.49 3.55
N VAL A 16 -6.03 2.19 3.07
CA VAL A 16 -5.29 3.00 2.10
C VAL A 16 -4.81 2.12 0.95
N HIS A 17 -4.72 2.70 -0.25
CA HIS A 17 -4.16 2.02 -1.43
C HIS A 17 -3.17 2.93 -2.17
N LEU A 18 -2.32 2.32 -2.99
CA LEU A 18 -1.33 3.01 -3.82
C LEU A 18 -0.96 2.17 -5.04
N GLY A 19 -0.56 2.85 -6.11
CA GLY A 19 -0.07 2.23 -7.33
C GLY A 19 1.46 2.14 -7.36
N VAL A 20 1.99 1.01 -7.82
CA VAL A 20 3.43 0.80 -8.00
C VAL A 20 3.68 0.28 -9.41
N ASP A 21 4.68 0.83 -10.11
CA ASP A 21 5.13 0.24 -11.38
C ASP A 21 5.57 -1.22 -11.14
N PRO A 22 5.05 -2.22 -11.89
CA PRO A 22 5.37 -3.62 -11.69
C PRO A 22 6.85 -3.96 -11.83
N ARG A 23 7.63 -3.13 -12.53
CA ARG A 23 9.09 -3.28 -12.68
C ARG A 23 9.84 -2.83 -11.42
N ASN A 24 9.22 -2.04 -10.55
CA ASN A 24 9.82 -1.61 -9.29
C ASN A 24 9.63 -2.66 -8.19
N VAL A 25 10.27 -3.81 -8.39
CA VAL A 25 10.22 -4.97 -7.47
C VAL A 25 10.67 -4.61 -6.05
N ARG A 26 11.60 -3.64 -5.92
CA ARG A 26 12.06 -3.12 -4.64
C ARG A 26 10.94 -2.41 -3.89
N ALA A 27 10.18 -1.55 -4.57
CA ALA A 27 9.05 -0.86 -3.95
C ALA A 27 7.93 -1.84 -3.56
N LEU A 28 7.59 -2.79 -4.43
CA LEU A 28 6.61 -3.84 -4.11
C LEU A 28 6.98 -4.59 -2.83
N GLY A 29 8.23 -5.06 -2.73
CA GLY A 29 8.72 -5.73 -1.53
C GLY A 29 8.76 -4.80 -0.31
N TRP A 30 9.10 -3.53 -0.48
CA TRP A 30 9.10 -2.54 0.60
C TRP A 30 7.70 -2.32 1.16
N TYR A 31 6.67 -2.13 0.31
CA TYR A 31 5.29 -1.98 0.76
C TYR A 31 4.75 -3.27 1.41
N GLY A 32 5.15 -4.44 0.89
CA GLY A 32 4.85 -5.73 1.52
C GLY A 32 5.32 -5.82 2.98
N ARG A 33 6.50 -5.26 3.30
CA ARG A 33 7.00 -5.21 4.70
C ARG A 33 6.14 -4.36 5.64
N PHE A 34 5.39 -3.39 5.10
CA PHE A 34 4.43 -2.59 5.87
C PHE A 34 3.03 -3.22 5.92
N GLY A 35 2.86 -4.43 5.39
CA GLY A 35 1.59 -5.16 5.38
C GLY A 35 0.61 -4.69 4.30
N PHE A 36 1.12 -4.07 3.23
CA PHE A 36 0.34 -3.88 2.02
C PHE A 36 0.29 -5.19 1.22
N THR A 37 -0.89 -5.51 0.70
CA THR A 37 -1.11 -6.67 -0.18
C THR A 37 -1.55 -6.18 -1.55
N GLU A 38 -1.29 -6.97 -2.59
CA GLU A 38 -1.82 -6.70 -3.92
C GLU A 38 -3.35 -6.79 -3.91
N LEU A 39 -4.01 -5.81 -4.56
CA LEU A 39 -5.45 -5.78 -4.78
C LEU A 39 -5.77 -6.21 -6.22
N PHE A 40 -5.12 -5.59 -7.20
CA PHE A 40 -5.23 -5.94 -8.61
C PHE A 40 -4.07 -5.37 -9.42
N ARG A 41 -3.89 -5.89 -10.65
CA ARG A 41 -2.90 -5.43 -11.62
C ARG A 41 -3.56 -4.92 -12.89
N GLN A 42 -2.93 -3.90 -13.46
CA GLN A 42 -3.23 -3.40 -14.81
C GLN A 42 -1.92 -3.05 -15.52
N PRO A 43 -1.90 -2.91 -16.85
CA PRO A 43 -0.68 -2.51 -17.57
C PRO A 43 -0.03 -1.27 -16.93
N GLY A 44 1.23 -1.41 -16.52
CA GLY A 44 2.01 -0.33 -15.90
C GLY A 44 1.76 -0.08 -14.40
N CYS A 45 0.85 -0.80 -13.74
CA CYS A 45 0.57 -0.56 -12.32
C CYS A 45 0.10 -1.82 -11.56
N VAL A 46 0.67 -2.03 -10.37
CA VAL A 46 0.14 -2.91 -9.33
C VAL A 46 -0.50 -2.04 -8.27
N TRP A 47 -1.80 -2.20 -8.03
CA TRP A 47 -2.48 -1.55 -6.93
C TRP A 47 -2.31 -2.38 -5.67
N MET A 48 -1.70 -1.80 -4.65
CA MET A 48 -1.51 -2.41 -3.34
C MET A 48 -2.37 -1.71 -2.30
N GLY A 49 -2.88 -2.44 -1.31
CA GLY A 49 -3.76 -1.92 -0.27
C GLY A 49 -3.42 -2.45 1.12
N LYS A 50 -3.80 -1.69 2.14
CA LYS A 50 -3.65 -2.06 3.55
C LYS A 50 -4.86 -1.61 4.35
N GLN A 51 -5.41 -2.52 5.15
CA GLN A 51 -6.38 -2.18 6.20
C GLN A 51 -5.67 -1.49 7.37
N LEU A 52 -6.31 -0.45 7.91
CA LEU A 52 -5.81 0.35 9.03
C LEU A 52 -6.58 0.10 10.34
N ARG A 53 -7.63 -0.73 10.27
CA ARG A 53 -8.48 -1.16 11.38
C ARG A 53 -8.83 -2.63 11.22
#